data_AF-A0A8J4EUB4-F1
#
_entry.id   AF-A0A8J4EUB4-F1
#
_cell.length_a   1.000
_cell.length_b   1.000
_cell.length_c   1.000
_cell.angle_alpha   90.00
_cell.angle_beta   90.00
_cell.angle_gamma   90.00
#
_symmetry.space_group_name_H-M   'P 1'
#
loop_
_entity.id
_entity.type
_entity.pdbx_description
1 polymer ?
#
loop_
_entity_poly.entity_id
_entity_poly.type
_entity_poly.pdbx_seq_one_letter_code
_entity_poly.pdbx_strand_id
1 'polypeptide(L)'
;MAVDAEPNQWIPAQYPKDINSVDLRRLTAVQPKGFKERTVGKRKRDAEEQNESEQLTAMQEDEQQEAITHSQKRQKSDEITYRPVSGKTWKAPGQRASTVMRPATLGKKSWSKKMNDKVVRKNLLHQKAEAVATAKEKRKAAAEQRRAAKERKVANQQKSAVVQKITNNATVKKMMKDKKQRKLLRTADTN
;
A
#
# COMPACT_ATOMS: atom_id res chain seq x y z
N MET A 1 35.20 -48.34 48.14
CA MET A 1 35.52 -47.05 47.50
C MET A 1 34.50 -46.85 46.40
N ALA A 2 33.47 -46.02 46.66
CA ALA A 2 32.47 -45.67 45.67
C ALA A 2 32.99 -44.45 44.90
N VAL A 3 32.97 -44.52 43.57
CA VAL A 3 33.38 -43.43 42.69
C VAL A 3 32.10 -42.70 42.32
N ASP A 4 31.90 -41.52 42.89
CA ASP A 4 30.74 -40.68 42.62
C ASP A 4 30.77 -40.23 41.15
N ALA A 5 29.74 -40.62 40.40
CA ALA A 5 29.53 -40.21 39.02
C ALA A 5 28.73 -38.89 39.02
N GLU A 6 29.40 -37.79 38.69
CA GLU A 6 28.78 -36.48 38.47
C GLU A 6 27.69 -36.55 37.37
N PRO A 7 26.54 -35.87 37.54
CA PRO A 7 25.47 -35.89 36.56
C PRO A 7 25.88 -35.15 35.29
N ASN A 8 25.72 -35.83 34.16
CA ASN A 8 25.98 -35.36 32.81
C ASN A 8 25.11 -34.14 32.47
N GLN A 9 25.59 -32.93 32.75
CA GLN A 9 24.87 -31.68 32.47
C GLN A 9 24.84 -31.43 30.96
N TRP A 10 23.65 -31.39 30.39
CA TRP A 10 23.43 -31.06 28.98
C TRP A 10 23.78 -29.59 28.72
N ILE A 11 24.86 -29.36 27.97
CA ILE A 11 25.25 -28.03 27.50
C ILE A 11 24.58 -27.79 26.14
N PRO A 12 23.66 -26.82 26.01
CA PRO A 12 23.02 -26.51 24.74
C PRO A 12 24.06 -25.97 23.73
N ALA A 13 23.96 -26.46 22.49
CA ALA A 13 24.83 -26.02 21.40
C ALA A 13 24.71 -24.51 21.18
N GLN A 14 25.82 -23.78 21.38
CA GLN A 14 25.89 -22.36 21.10
C GLN A 14 26.19 -22.16 19.61
N TYR A 15 25.16 -21.82 18.83
CA TYR A 15 25.38 -21.35 17.46
C TYR A 15 25.95 -19.92 17.49
N PRO A 16 26.94 -19.59 16.63
CA PRO A 16 27.43 -18.23 16.50
C PRO A 16 26.28 -17.30 16.12
N LYS A 17 26.05 -16.25 16.92
CA LYS A 17 25.02 -15.22 16.72
C LYS A 17 25.42 -14.22 15.62
N ASP A 18 26.10 -14.67 14.58
CA ASP A 18 26.54 -13.81 13.47
C ASP A 18 25.41 -13.62 12.46
N ILE A 19 24.31 -13.02 12.95
CA ILE A 19 23.11 -12.66 12.19
C ILE A 19 23.43 -11.64 11.07
N ASN A 20 24.62 -11.03 11.10
CA ASN A 20 25.04 -9.99 10.17
C ASN A 20 25.94 -10.48 9.02
N SER A 21 26.31 -11.76 8.95
CA SER A 21 27.19 -12.28 7.88
C SER A 21 26.44 -12.67 6.60
N VAL A 22 25.12 -12.80 6.65
CA VAL A 22 24.29 -13.17 5.50
C VAL A 22 23.71 -11.90 4.87
N ASP A 23 24.33 -11.41 3.80
CA ASP A 23 23.80 -10.28 3.01
C ASP A 23 22.53 -10.71 2.25
N LEU A 24 21.39 -10.56 2.91
CA LEU A 24 20.06 -10.88 2.37
C LEU A 24 19.65 -10.00 1.18
N ARG A 25 20.42 -8.96 0.84
CA ARG A 25 20.14 -8.08 -0.31
C ARG A 25 20.60 -8.68 -1.64
N ARG A 26 21.51 -9.67 -1.60
CA ARG A 26 22.01 -10.39 -2.80
C ARG A 26 21.24 -11.68 -3.10
N LEU A 27 20.23 -12.01 -2.30
CA LEU A 27 19.36 -13.19 -2.44
C LEU A 27 18.28 -13.04 -3.53
N THR A 28 18.53 -12.26 -4.58
CA THR A 28 17.63 -12.11 -5.72
C THR A 28 17.53 -13.37 -6.59
N ALA A 29 18.46 -14.32 -6.42
CA ALA A 29 18.49 -15.59 -7.17
C ALA A 29 17.82 -16.78 -6.46
N VAL A 30 17.41 -16.64 -5.20
CA VAL A 30 16.72 -17.72 -4.43
C VAL A 30 15.23 -17.41 -4.39
N GLN A 31 14.63 -17.25 -5.57
CA GLN A 31 13.18 -17.28 -5.67
C GLN A 31 12.76 -18.66 -6.18
N PRO A 32 11.80 -19.32 -5.51
CA PRO A 32 11.32 -20.62 -5.96
C PRO A 32 10.78 -20.50 -7.39
N LYS A 33 11.11 -21.48 -8.23
CA LYS A 33 10.72 -21.53 -9.65
C LYS A 33 9.20 -21.34 -9.76
N GLY A 34 8.77 -20.17 -10.23
CA GLY A 34 7.35 -19.79 -10.36
C GLY A 34 6.91 -18.58 -9.52
N PHE A 35 7.78 -18.00 -8.68
CA PHE A 35 7.45 -16.77 -7.95
C PHE A 35 7.40 -15.56 -8.91
N LYS A 36 6.21 -15.01 -9.13
CA LYS A 36 6.02 -13.75 -9.85
C LYS A 36 6.01 -12.62 -8.82
N GLU A 37 7.06 -11.79 -8.82
CA GLU A 37 7.05 -10.53 -8.08
C GLU A 37 5.85 -9.68 -8.53
N ARG A 38 4.86 -9.55 -7.65
CA ARG A 38 3.79 -8.57 -7.83
C ARG A 38 4.42 -7.21 -7.59
N THR A 39 4.74 -6.49 -8.67
CA THR A 39 5.13 -5.08 -8.59
C THR A 39 3.95 -4.28 -8.01
N VAL A 40 3.99 -4.06 -6.70
CA VAL A 40 2.94 -3.39 -5.90
C VAL A 40 2.68 -1.95 -6.39
N GLY A 41 3.57 -1.38 -7.21
CA GLY A 41 3.48 0.00 -7.70
C GLY A 41 2.69 0.22 -8.99
N LYS A 42 2.61 -0.74 -9.92
CA LYS A 42 1.96 -0.48 -11.23
C LYS A 42 0.44 -0.43 -11.14
N ARG A 43 -0.18 -1.36 -10.40
CA ARG A 43 -1.64 -1.37 -10.23
C ARG A 43 -2.20 -0.19 -9.46
N LYS A 44 -1.39 0.48 -8.64
CA LYS A 44 -1.86 1.60 -7.80
C LYS A 44 -2.01 2.90 -8.59
N ARG A 45 -1.21 3.09 -9.65
CA ARG A 45 -1.28 4.28 -10.51
C ARG A 45 -2.42 4.18 -11.51
N ASP A 46 -2.58 3.01 -12.14
CA ASP A 46 -3.70 2.78 -13.07
C ASP A 46 -5.07 2.76 -12.35
N ALA A 47 -5.11 2.32 -11.08
CA ALA A 47 -6.34 2.35 -10.27
C ALA A 47 -6.70 3.74 -9.73
N GLU A 48 -5.75 4.69 -9.64
CA GLU A 48 -6.05 6.08 -9.29
C GLU A 48 -6.64 6.83 -10.50
N GLU A 49 -6.12 6.61 -11.71
CA GLU A 49 -6.68 7.18 -12.94
C GLU A 49 -8.06 6.58 -13.30
N GLN A 50 -8.29 5.27 -13.09
CA GLN A 50 -9.61 4.67 -13.30
C GLN A 50 -10.66 5.14 -12.28
N ASN A 51 -10.30 5.29 -10.99
CA ASN A 51 -11.22 5.77 -9.97
C ASN A 51 -11.69 7.21 -10.21
N GLU A 52 -10.82 8.10 -10.69
CA GLU A 52 -11.23 9.50 -10.97
C GLU A 52 -12.22 9.56 -12.15
N SER A 53 -12.07 8.71 -13.17
CA SER A 53 -13.02 8.63 -14.29
C SER A 53 -14.35 7.95 -13.92
N GLU A 54 -14.34 6.92 -13.06
CA GLU A 54 -15.55 6.22 -12.60
C GLU A 54 -16.35 7.05 -11.58
N GLN A 55 -15.68 7.85 -10.74
CA GLN A 55 -16.36 8.67 -9.73
C GLN A 55 -17.10 9.87 -10.34
N LEU A 56 -16.65 10.37 -11.50
CA LEU A 56 -17.32 11.42 -12.27
C LEU A 56 -18.52 10.91 -13.09
N THR A 57 -18.53 9.64 -13.48
CA THR A 57 -19.65 9.02 -14.23
C THR A 57 -20.70 8.41 -13.30
N ALA A 58 -20.31 7.87 -12.15
CA ALA A 58 -21.24 7.25 -11.19
C ALA A 58 -22.16 8.25 -10.45
N MET A 59 -21.80 9.53 -10.37
CA MET A 59 -22.68 10.54 -9.73
C MET A 59 -23.87 10.98 -10.60
N GLN A 60 -23.93 10.60 -11.88
CA GLN A 60 -24.96 11.05 -12.81
C GLN A 60 -26.02 9.96 -13.14
N GLU A 61 -25.81 8.71 -12.75
CA GLU A 61 -26.74 7.58 -13.03
C GLU A 61 -27.50 7.04 -11.80
N ASP A 62 -27.21 7.51 -10.59
CA ASP A 62 -27.78 6.95 -9.34
C ASP A 62 -29.19 7.46 -8.98
N GLU A 63 -29.87 8.23 -9.83
CA GLU A 63 -31.25 8.69 -9.57
C GLU A 63 -32.36 7.80 -10.17
N GLN A 64 -32.04 6.68 -10.83
CA GLN A 64 -33.06 5.89 -11.54
C GLN A 64 -33.06 4.36 -11.34
N GLN A 65 -32.28 3.77 -10.43
CA GLN A 65 -32.35 2.31 -10.21
C GLN A 65 -32.34 1.89 -8.73
N GLU A 66 -33.36 2.31 -7.99
CA GLU A 66 -33.85 1.54 -6.84
C GLU A 66 -34.65 0.32 -7.33
N ALA A 67 -33.95 -0.70 -7.82
CA ALA A 67 -34.52 -2.04 -8.00
C ALA A 67 -33.61 -3.04 -7.29
N ILE A 68 -33.96 -3.27 -6.03
CA ILE A 68 -33.36 -4.23 -5.11
C ILE A 68 -33.41 -5.62 -5.74
N THR A 69 -32.37 -6.03 -6.47
CA THR A 69 -32.17 -7.43 -6.84
C THR A 69 -31.47 -8.13 -5.70
N HIS A 70 -32.26 -8.64 -4.75
CA HIS A 70 -31.76 -9.60 -3.78
C HIS A 70 -31.20 -10.81 -4.54
N SER A 71 -29.88 -10.88 -4.68
CA SER A 71 -29.21 -12.09 -5.16
C SER A 71 -29.64 -13.24 -4.25
N GLN A 72 -30.45 -14.16 -4.78
CA GLN A 72 -30.81 -15.36 -4.06
C GLN A 72 -29.53 -16.16 -3.88
N LYS A 73 -28.96 -16.08 -2.66
CA LYS A 73 -27.90 -16.98 -2.23
C LYS A 73 -28.39 -18.38 -2.52
N ARG A 74 -27.67 -19.10 -3.37
CA ARG A 74 -27.86 -20.55 -3.60
C ARG A 74 -28.06 -21.19 -2.22
N GLN A 75 -29.26 -21.68 -1.95
CA GLN A 75 -29.48 -22.55 -0.80
C GLN A 75 -28.53 -23.74 -1.00
N LYS A 76 -27.51 -23.84 -0.14
CA LYS A 76 -26.73 -25.06 -0.05
C LYS A 76 -27.72 -26.12 0.40
N SER A 77 -27.79 -27.22 -0.34
CA SER A 77 -28.53 -28.41 0.04
C SER A 77 -28.07 -28.83 1.42
N ASP A 78 -28.83 -28.43 2.43
CA ASP A 78 -28.69 -28.97 3.76
C ASP A 78 -29.39 -30.34 3.75
N GLU A 79 -28.63 -31.34 4.21
CA GLU A 79 -29.13 -32.53 4.91
C GLU A 79 -29.59 -33.78 4.13
N ILE A 80 -29.46 -33.86 2.80
CA ILE A 80 -29.56 -35.19 2.15
C ILE A 80 -28.15 -35.73 1.89
N THR A 81 -27.51 -36.12 2.99
CA THR A 81 -26.37 -37.04 2.94
C THR A 81 -26.88 -38.33 2.31
N TYR A 82 -26.40 -38.70 1.14
CA TYR A 82 -26.58 -40.04 0.59
C TYR A 82 -26.16 -41.05 1.66
N ARG A 83 -27.13 -41.65 2.35
CA ARG A 83 -26.86 -42.74 3.30
C ARG A 83 -26.50 -43.96 2.45
N PRO A 84 -25.30 -44.56 2.62
CA PRO A 84 -25.05 -45.85 2.00
C PRO A 84 -26.04 -46.87 2.59
N VAL A 85 -26.65 -47.68 1.74
CA VAL A 85 -27.64 -48.71 2.12
C VAL A 85 -27.09 -49.66 3.19
N SER A 86 -25.76 -49.82 3.25
CA SER A 86 -25.06 -50.68 4.21
C SER A 86 -24.89 -50.09 5.62
N GLY A 87 -25.36 -48.86 5.88
CA GLY A 87 -25.34 -48.23 7.21
C GLY A 87 -23.95 -47.93 7.79
N LYS A 88 -22.87 -48.38 7.15
CA LYS A 88 -21.49 -48.25 7.64
C LYS A 88 -20.81 -47.05 6.99
N THR A 89 -20.74 -45.93 7.71
CA THR A 89 -19.94 -44.77 7.32
C THR A 89 -18.49 -44.97 7.79
N TRP A 90 -17.54 -45.02 6.86
CA TRP A 90 -16.12 -45.26 7.16
C TRP A 90 -15.39 -44.02 7.71
N LYS A 91 -16.00 -42.83 7.61
CA LYS A 91 -15.47 -41.56 8.12
C LYS A 91 -16.59 -40.75 8.76
N ALA A 92 -16.32 -40.16 9.93
CA ALA A 92 -17.25 -39.22 10.55
C ALA A 92 -17.40 -37.97 9.66
N PRO A 93 -18.61 -37.41 9.51
CA PRO A 93 -18.79 -36.17 8.77
C PRO A 93 -18.02 -35.04 9.45
N GLY A 94 -17.06 -34.44 8.74
CA GLY A 94 -16.28 -33.31 9.25
C GLY A 94 -17.17 -32.09 9.52
N GLN A 95 -16.94 -31.39 10.63
CA GLN A 95 -17.66 -30.14 10.91
C GLN A 95 -17.27 -29.05 9.89
N ARG A 96 -18.27 -28.30 9.40
CA ARG A 96 -18.04 -27.16 8.51
C ARG A 96 -17.18 -26.11 9.23
N ALA A 97 -16.14 -25.59 8.56
CA ALA A 97 -15.25 -24.57 9.13
C ALA A 97 -16.00 -23.32 9.64
N SER A 98 -17.12 -22.96 9.01
CA SER A 98 -18.00 -21.87 9.45
C SER A 98 -18.60 -22.07 10.85
N THR A 99 -18.75 -23.31 11.29
CA THR A 99 -19.29 -23.67 12.61
C THR A 99 -18.18 -23.64 13.66
N VAL A 100 -16.97 -24.09 13.32
CA VAL A 100 -15.80 -24.09 14.21
C VAL A 100 -15.23 -22.69 14.42
N MET A 101 -15.22 -21.86 13.38
CA MET A 101 -14.62 -20.51 13.43
C MET A 101 -15.55 -19.43 14.00
N ARG A 102 -16.79 -19.77 14.35
CA ARG A 102 -17.70 -18.84 15.03
C ARG A 102 -17.44 -18.93 16.54
N PRO A 103 -16.82 -17.91 17.18
CA PRO A 103 -16.74 -17.91 18.63
C PRO A 103 -18.16 -17.98 19.22
N ALA A 104 -18.37 -18.92 20.14
CA ALA A 104 -19.66 -19.21 20.78
C ALA A 104 -20.30 -18.00 21.49
N THR A 105 -19.55 -16.90 21.63
CA THR A 105 -19.93 -15.65 22.30
C THR A 105 -20.47 -14.56 21.37
N LEU A 106 -20.44 -14.76 20.04
CA LEU A 106 -20.90 -13.75 19.05
C LEU A 106 -22.38 -13.33 19.21
N GLY A 107 -23.22 -14.20 19.79
CA GLY A 107 -24.64 -13.92 19.99
C GLY A 107 -25.03 -13.37 21.36
N LYS A 108 -24.15 -13.46 22.39
CA LYS A 108 -24.52 -13.26 23.81
C LYS A 108 -24.06 -11.92 24.39
N LYS A 109 -23.87 -10.88 23.58
CA LYS A 109 -23.58 -9.54 24.11
C LYS A 109 -24.88 -8.87 24.54
N SER A 110 -24.92 -8.38 25.78
CA SER A 110 -26.01 -7.52 26.25
C SER A 110 -26.08 -6.24 25.41
N TRP A 111 -27.28 -5.64 25.31
CA TRP A 111 -27.49 -4.41 24.54
C TRP A 111 -26.54 -3.28 24.95
N SER A 112 -26.37 -3.09 26.27
CA SER A 112 -25.42 -2.12 26.84
C SER A 112 -23.99 -2.34 26.32
N LYS A 113 -23.51 -3.60 26.28
CA LYS A 113 -22.18 -3.92 25.74
C LYS A 113 -22.08 -3.61 24.23
N LYS A 114 -23.14 -3.82 23.46
CA LYS A 114 -23.17 -3.45 22.03
C LYS A 114 -23.10 -1.94 21.82
N MET A 115 -23.76 -1.15 22.68
CA MET A 115 -23.70 0.31 22.61
C MET A 115 -22.32 0.83 23.00
N ASN A 116 -21.71 0.28 24.06
CA ASN A 116 -20.34 0.63 24.45
C ASN A 116 -19.34 0.30 23.33
N ASP A 117 -19.44 -0.90 22.73
CA ASP A 117 -18.62 -1.28 21.58
C ASP A 117 -18.79 -0.30 20.39
N LYS A 118 -20.01 0.23 20.17
CA LYS A 118 -20.30 1.21 19.12
C LYS A 118 -19.63 2.55 19.39
N VAL A 119 -19.69 3.04 20.62
CA VAL A 119 -19.03 4.29 21.05
C VAL A 119 -17.52 4.16 20.95
N VAL A 120 -16.95 3.07 21.46
CA VAL A 120 -15.50 2.80 21.37
C VAL A 120 -15.04 2.75 19.92
N ARG A 121 -15.82 2.08 19.05
CA ARG A 121 -15.51 2.04 17.61
C ARG A 121 -15.55 3.42 16.98
N LYS A 122 -16.53 4.26 17.31
CA LYS A 122 -16.64 5.64 16.80
C LYS A 122 -15.43 6.47 17.22
N ASN A 123 -15.05 6.41 18.49
CA ASN A 123 -13.90 7.14 19.03
C ASN A 123 -12.59 6.71 18.36
N LEU A 124 -12.39 5.40 18.18
CA LEU A 124 -11.21 4.87 17.49
C LEU A 124 -11.15 5.33 16.02
N LEU A 125 -12.29 5.35 15.31
CA LEU A 125 -12.35 5.85 13.94
C LEU A 125 -12.01 7.35 13.86
N HIS A 126 -12.52 8.15 14.82
CA HIS A 126 -12.21 9.57 14.92
C HIS A 126 -10.71 9.80 15.12
N GLN A 127 -10.11 9.13 16.11
CA GLN A 127 -8.67 9.22 16.39
C GLN A 127 -7.82 8.83 15.18
N LYS A 128 -8.22 7.79 14.43
CA LYS A 128 -7.56 7.41 13.19
C LYS A 128 -7.67 8.49 12.12
N ALA A 129 -8.85 9.11 11.97
CA ALA A 129 -9.06 10.18 11.01
C ALA A 129 -8.19 11.40 11.36
N GLU A 130 -8.14 11.80 12.63
CA GLU A 130 -7.29 12.89 13.12
C GLU A 130 -5.80 12.60 12.89
N ALA A 131 -5.34 11.39 13.19
CA ALA A 131 -3.95 10.98 12.94
C ALA A 131 -3.59 11.04 11.44
N VAL A 132 -4.51 10.65 10.56
CA VAL A 132 -4.29 10.74 9.11
C VAL A 132 -4.34 12.18 8.62
N ALA A 133 -5.25 13.01 9.13
CA ALA A 133 -5.34 14.42 8.78
C ALA A 133 -4.06 15.17 9.16
N THR A 134 -3.59 15.02 10.40
CA THR A 134 -2.34 15.63 10.86
C THR A 134 -1.12 15.18 10.06
N ALA A 135 -1.04 13.90 9.66
CA ALA A 135 0.02 13.41 8.79
C ALA A 135 -0.05 14.02 7.38
N LYS A 136 -1.26 14.15 6.81
CA LYS A 136 -1.48 14.80 5.51
C LYS A 136 -1.09 16.28 5.56
N GLU A 137 -1.46 17.00 6.61
CA GLU A 137 -1.11 18.41 6.82
C GLU A 137 0.40 18.61 6.92
N LYS A 138 1.10 17.80 7.72
CA LYS A 138 2.57 17.83 7.79
C LYS A 138 3.22 17.61 6.43
N ARG A 139 2.69 16.67 5.63
CA ARG A 139 3.20 16.41 4.28
C ARG A 139 2.92 17.57 3.32
N LYS A 140 1.73 18.18 3.37
CA LYS A 140 1.37 19.35 2.57
C LYS A 140 2.27 20.54 2.92
N ALA A 141 2.41 20.86 4.21
CA ALA A 141 3.29 21.93 4.68
C ALA A 141 4.74 21.73 4.20
N ALA A 142 5.29 20.51 4.30
CA ALA A 142 6.63 20.20 3.80
C ALA A 142 6.74 20.35 2.26
N ALA A 143 5.70 20.01 1.52
CA ALA A 143 5.67 20.18 0.07
C ALA A 143 5.59 21.66 -0.34
N GLU A 144 4.78 22.46 0.36
CA GLU A 144 4.66 23.91 0.18
C GLU A 144 5.98 24.62 0.45
N GLN A 145 6.67 24.27 1.55
CA GLN A 145 7.99 24.81 1.84
C GLN A 145 9.01 24.51 0.74
N ARG A 146 8.97 23.30 0.17
CA ARG A 146 9.83 22.94 -0.96
C ARG A 146 9.48 23.71 -2.23
N ARG A 147 8.19 23.92 -2.51
CA ARG A 147 7.73 24.71 -3.68
C ARG A 147 8.16 26.16 -3.54
N ALA A 148 7.90 26.79 -2.39
CA ALA A 148 8.32 28.15 -2.09
C ALA A 148 9.85 28.31 -2.19
N ALA A 149 10.64 27.35 -1.68
CA ALA A 149 12.10 27.38 -1.81
C ALA A 149 12.57 27.27 -3.28
N LYS A 150 11.91 26.44 -4.09
CA LYS A 150 12.21 26.33 -5.53
C LYS A 150 11.85 27.62 -6.26
N GLU A 151 10.68 28.19 -6.00
CA GLU A 151 10.23 29.45 -6.60
C GLU A 151 11.18 30.59 -6.25
N ARG A 152 11.60 30.72 -4.98
CA ARG A 152 12.62 31.70 -4.58
C ARG A 152 13.94 31.50 -5.31
N LYS A 153 14.39 30.25 -5.49
CA LYS A 153 15.62 29.95 -6.25
C LYS A 153 15.47 30.36 -7.72
N VAL A 154 14.36 30.03 -8.36
CA VAL A 154 14.09 30.41 -9.76
C VAL A 154 14.00 31.93 -9.89
N ALA A 155 13.29 32.62 -9.00
CA ALA A 155 13.20 34.07 -8.99
C ALA A 155 14.55 34.73 -8.75
N ASN A 156 15.38 34.20 -7.85
CA ASN A 156 16.73 34.71 -7.63
C ASN A 156 17.62 34.46 -8.84
N GLN A 157 17.52 33.30 -9.50
CA GLN A 157 18.25 33.02 -10.74
C GLN A 157 17.85 33.97 -11.87
N GLN A 158 16.56 34.29 -11.99
CA GLN A 158 16.04 35.28 -12.94
C GLN A 158 16.57 36.68 -12.63
N LYS A 159 16.56 37.09 -11.35
CA LYS A 159 17.08 38.40 -10.92
C LYS A 159 18.60 38.51 -11.06
N SER A 160 19.34 37.43 -10.81
CA SER A 160 20.80 37.39 -10.93
C SER A 160 21.28 37.19 -12.37
N ALA A 161 20.38 36.95 -13.33
CA ALA A 161 20.72 36.88 -14.73
C ALA A 161 21.09 38.28 -15.22
N VAL A 162 22.38 38.61 -15.15
CA VAL A 162 22.95 39.89 -15.65
C VAL A 162 22.70 40.08 -17.15
N VAL A 163 22.52 38.97 -17.89
CA VAL A 163 22.26 38.97 -19.34
C VAL A 163 20.94 38.23 -19.61
N GLN A 164 20.08 38.82 -20.44
CA GLN A 164 18.81 38.23 -20.87
C GLN A 164 19.08 36.99 -21.73
N LYS A 165 18.63 35.81 -21.29
CA LYS A 165 18.73 34.58 -22.08
C LYS A 165 17.85 34.67 -23.33
N ILE A 166 18.43 34.40 -24.49
CA ILE A 166 17.68 34.37 -25.76
C ILE A 166 17.00 33.01 -25.88
N THR A 167 15.71 32.94 -25.58
CA THR A 167 14.94 31.68 -25.58
C THR A 167 14.60 31.16 -26.98
N ASN A 168 14.61 32.03 -28.00
CA ASN A 168 14.25 31.66 -29.36
C ASN A 168 15.46 31.05 -30.11
N ASN A 169 15.38 29.76 -30.42
CA ASN A 169 16.44 29.04 -31.12
C ASN A 169 16.70 29.57 -32.53
N ALA A 170 15.71 30.15 -33.21
CA ALA A 170 15.87 30.69 -34.56
C ALA A 170 16.72 31.98 -34.56
N THR A 171 16.57 32.84 -33.55
CA THR A 171 17.36 34.06 -33.42
C THR A 171 18.80 33.74 -33.03
N VAL A 172 19.02 32.79 -32.11
CA VAL A 172 20.37 32.28 -31.79
C VAL A 172 21.07 31.76 -33.05
N LYS A 173 20.38 30.95 -33.87
CA LYS A 173 20.93 30.44 -35.14
C LYS A 173 21.28 31.55 -36.13
N LYS A 174 20.49 32.63 -36.21
CA LYS A 174 20.81 33.80 -37.06
C LYS A 174 22.04 34.53 -36.55
N MET A 175 22.10 34.83 -35.25
CA MET A 175 23.24 35.51 -34.62
C MET A 175 24.53 34.69 -34.66
N MET A 176 24.43 33.36 -34.61
CA MET A 176 25.55 32.44 -34.79
C MET A 176 26.10 32.42 -36.21
N LYS A 177 25.37 32.89 -37.23
CA LYS A 177 25.93 33.00 -38.59
C LYS A 177 26.87 34.20 -38.70
N ASP A 178 26.53 35.32 -38.08
CA ASP A 178 27.31 36.56 -38.17
C ASP A 178 28.46 36.62 -37.15
N LYS A 179 29.69 36.86 -37.62
CA LYS A 179 30.91 36.84 -36.77
C LYS A 179 30.88 37.87 -35.63
N LYS A 180 30.29 39.05 -35.86
CA LYS A 180 30.16 40.11 -34.84
C LYS A 180 29.10 39.75 -33.78
N GLN A 181 27.94 39.26 -34.20
CA GLN A 181 26.84 38.87 -33.31
C GLN A 181 27.16 37.61 -32.51
N ARG A 182 27.91 36.66 -33.09
CA ARG A 182 28.41 35.48 -32.41
C ARG A 182 29.30 35.80 -31.20
N LYS A 183 30.10 36.86 -31.27
CA LYS A 183 30.95 37.30 -30.15
C LYS A 183 30.17 37.90 -28.99
N LEU A 184 28.95 38.39 -29.24
CA LEU A 184 28.04 38.92 -28.22
C LEU A 184 27.34 37.81 -27.43
N LEU A 185 27.12 36.64 -28.06
CA LEU A 185 26.56 35.47 -27.38
C LEU A 185 27.59 34.87 -26.43
N ARG A 186 27.35 34.93 -25.13
CA ARG A 186 28.12 34.15 -24.14
C ARG A 186 27.54 32.74 -24.03
N THR A 187 28.35 31.81 -23.51
CA THR A 187 27.95 30.40 -23.28
C THR A 187 26.72 30.27 -22.38
N ALA A 188 26.36 31.29 -21.59
CA ALA A 188 25.16 31.33 -20.77
C ALA A 188 23.88 31.84 -21.49
N ASP A 189 24.03 32.44 -22.68
CA ASP A 189 22.94 33.10 -23.45
C ASP A 189 22.24 32.16 -24.43
N THR A 190 22.85 30.99 -24.70
CA THR A 190 22.32 29.95 -25.57
C THR A 190 21.75 28.80 -24.75
N ASN A 191 20.57 28.30 -25.13
CA ASN A 191 19.85 27.18 -24.49
C ASN A 191 20.69 25.90 -24.36
#